data_AF-A0A1F8MSF6-F1
#
_entry.id   AF-A0A1F8MSF6-F1
#
_cell.length_a   1.000
_cell.length_b   1.000
_cell.length_c   1.000
_cell.angle_alpha   90.00
_cell.angle_beta   90.00
_cell.angle_gamma   90.00
#
_symmetry.space_group_name_H-M   'P 1'
#
loop_
_entity.id
_entity.type
_entity.pdbx_description
1 polymer ?
#
loop_
_entity_poly.entity_id
_entity_poly.type
_entity_poly.pdbx_seq_one_letter_code
_entity_poly.pdbx_strand_id
1 'polypeptide(L)'
;MPLSVEEKIYDIGEPTEDSPVLITSNWSLTYFIVSAEIEGSKVASYLLVKDTEGLGVLTGWAAGKFNGDSIAPFVRKCGIEGRTKTRKLVIPGLTARIRGELGEALPGWEIVVGPREASEIPAFLPGFAATLKK
;
A
#
# COMPACT_ATOMS: atom_id res chain seq x y z
N MET A 1 -25.11 -1.90 -2.45
CA MET A 1 -23.96 -1.15 -3.00
C MET A 1 -22.71 -1.83 -2.48
N PRO A 2 -21.69 -2.10 -3.32
CA PRO A 2 -20.41 -2.59 -2.80
C PRO A 2 -19.90 -1.60 -1.77
N LEU A 3 -19.58 -2.09 -0.57
CA LEU A 3 -18.98 -1.26 0.47
C LEU A 3 -17.56 -0.95 0.01
N SER A 4 -17.35 0.29 -0.43
CA SER A 4 -16.07 0.82 -0.87
C SER A 4 -15.59 1.92 0.08
N VAL A 5 -14.29 1.97 0.28
CA VAL A 5 -13.59 2.97 1.07
C VAL A 5 -13.22 4.15 0.18
N GLU A 6 -13.08 5.33 0.75
CA GLU A 6 -12.65 6.51 0.02
C GLU A 6 -11.18 6.38 -0.40
N GLU A 7 -10.86 6.78 -1.63
CA GLU A 7 -9.47 6.82 -2.09
C GLU A 7 -8.71 7.94 -1.38
N LYS A 8 -7.86 7.58 -0.43
CA LYS A 8 -6.96 8.49 0.28
C LYS A 8 -5.82 7.75 0.98
N ILE A 9 -4.94 8.53 1.58
CA ILE A 9 -3.93 8.04 2.52
C ILE A 9 -4.61 7.89 3.88
N TYR A 10 -4.48 6.71 4.46
CA TYR A 10 -4.88 6.41 5.82
C TYR A 10 -3.65 6.27 6.69
N ASP A 11 -3.60 7.06 7.75
CA ASP A 11 -2.54 7.02 8.74
C ASP A 11 -2.91 5.94 9.78
N ILE A 12 -2.20 4.80 9.79
CA ILE A 12 -2.46 3.73 10.77
C ILE A 12 -1.49 3.90 11.94
N GLY A 13 -2.05 4.17 13.13
CA GLY A 13 -1.28 4.58 14.30
C GLY A 13 -0.74 6.01 14.13
N GLU A 14 0.54 6.21 14.41
CA GLU A 14 1.23 7.51 14.30
C GLU A 14 2.43 7.39 13.34
N PRO A 15 2.20 7.31 12.02
CA PRO A 15 3.28 7.13 11.06
C PRO A 15 4.16 8.39 10.96
N THR A 16 5.48 8.18 10.89
CA THR A 16 6.48 9.24 10.76
C THR A 16 7.10 9.25 9.36
N GLU A 17 8.04 10.17 9.10
CA GLU A 17 8.75 10.26 7.82
C GLU A 17 9.52 8.98 7.42
N ASP A 18 9.85 8.12 8.40
CA ASP A 18 10.51 6.82 8.19
C ASP A 18 9.53 5.65 8.18
N SER A 19 8.22 5.90 8.25
CA SER A 19 7.21 4.85 8.25
C SER A 19 7.05 4.19 6.88
N PRO A 20 6.75 2.88 6.86
CA PRO A 20 6.47 2.17 5.62
C PRO A 20 5.17 2.67 4.99
N VAL A 21 5.17 2.70 3.67
CA VAL A 21 4.01 3.06 2.87
C VAL A 21 3.48 1.79 2.20
N LEU A 22 2.24 1.41 2.48
CA LEU A 22 1.56 0.26 1.89
C LEU A 22 0.46 0.72 0.95
N ILE A 23 0.15 -0.06 -0.09
CA ILE A 23 -0.99 0.21 -0.97
C ILE A 23 -1.97 -0.95 -1.03
N THR A 24 -3.27 -0.63 -1.05
CA THR A 24 -4.37 -1.59 -1.16
C THR A 24 -5.51 -1.05 -2.03
N SER A 25 -6.47 -1.91 -2.36
CA SER A 25 -7.71 -1.57 -3.07
C SER A 25 -8.75 -0.96 -2.13
N ASN A 26 -9.69 -0.18 -2.67
CA ASN A 26 -10.78 0.40 -1.92
C ASN A 26 -11.95 -0.54 -1.55
N TRP A 27 -11.80 -1.85 -1.68
CA TRP A 27 -12.78 -2.78 -1.16
C TRP A 27 -12.79 -2.76 0.38
N SER A 28 -13.92 -2.42 1.01
CA SER A 28 -13.98 -2.22 2.46
C SER A 28 -13.47 -3.40 3.26
N LEU A 29 -13.78 -4.63 2.85
CA LEU A 29 -13.31 -5.81 3.56
C LEU A 29 -11.77 -5.91 3.54
N THR A 30 -11.14 -5.69 2.39
CA THR A 30 -9.67 -5.70 2.29
C THR A 30 -9.06 -4.57 3.12
N TYR A 31 -9.62 -3.37 3.04
CA TYR A 31 -9.15 -2.25 3.86
C TYR A 31 -9.19 -2.59 5.35
N PHE A 32 -10.33 -3.05 5.87
CA PHE A 32 -10.49 -3.34 7.29
C PHE A 32 -9.55 -4.44 7.78
N ILE A 33 -9.38 -5.51 7.00
CA ILE A 33 -8.45 -6.59 7.34
C ILE A 33 -7.02 -6.04 7.36
N VAL A 34 -6.58 -5.37 6.29
CA VAL A 34 -5.22 -4.82 6.20
C VAL A 34 -4.96 -3.80 7.31
N SER A 35 -5.88 -2.89 7.58
CA SER A 35 -5.73 -1.90 8.66
C SER A 35 -5.62 -2.56 10.03
N ALA A 36 -6.44 -3.58 10.31
CA ALA A 36 -6.41 -4.30 11.58
C ALA A 36 -5.09 -5.06 11.78
N GLU A 37 -4.57 -5.68 10.72
CA GLU A 37 -3.30 -6.42 10.75
C GLU A 37 -2.10 -5.46 10.87
N ILE A 38 -2.13 -4.30 10.20
CA ILE A 38 -1.13 -3.23 10.39
C ILE A 38 -1.15 -2.75 11.84
N GLU A 39 -2.33 -2.48 12.41
CA GLU A 39 -2.45 -2.07 13.81
C GLU A 39 -1.93 -3.15 14.77
N GLY A 40 -2.27 -4.42 14.51
CA GLY A 40 -1.79 -5.58 15.25
C GLY A 40 -0.28 -5.78 15.17
N SER A 41 0.36 -5.33 14.09
CA SER A 41 1.82 -5.34 13.93
C SER A 41 2.56 -4.40 14.88
N LYS A 42 1.85 -3.43 15.48
CA LYS A 42 2.41 -2.33 16.28
C LYS A 42 3.41 -1.46 15.51
N VAL A 43 3.34 -1.47 14.18
CA VAL A 43 4.16 -0.62 13.29
C VAL A 43 3.29 0.45 12.66
N ALA A 44 3.54 1.70 13.02
CA ALA A 44 2.84 2.82 12.43
C ALA A 44 3.22 2.97 10.95
N SER A 45 2.20 3.00 10.08
CA SER A 45 2.37 2.87 8.63
C SER A 45 1.37 3.73 7.87
N TYR A 46 1.74 4.18 6.67
CA TYR A 46 0.81 4.84 5.75
C TYR A 46 0.13 3.79 4.87
N LEU A 47 -1.20 3.76 4.86
CA LEU A 47 -2.00 2.87 4.03
C LEU A 47 -2.67 3.68 2.91
N LEU A 48 -2.18 3.53 1.69
CA LEU A 48 -2.77 4.10 0.49
C LEU A 48 -3.91 3.22 0.01
N VAL A 49 -5.10 3.79 -0.06
CA VAL A 49 -6.27 3.10 -0.60
C VAL A 49 -6.54 3.64 -1.99
N LYS A 50 -6.35 2.82 -3.02
CA LYS A 50 -6.63 3.17 -4.42
C LYS A 50 -8.07 2.81 -4.78
N ASP A 51 -8.79 3.72 -5.42
CA ASP A 51 -10.11 3.42 -5.97
C ASP A 51 -9.99 2.41 -7.12
N THR A 52 -10.68 1.29 -6.93
CA THR A 52 -10.80 0.17 -7.88
C THR A 52 -12.28 -0.16 -8.11
N GLU A 53 -13.19 0.78 -7.84
CA GLU A 53 -14.65 0.61 -7.89
C GLU A 53 -15.18 -0.47 -6.91
N GLY A 54 -14.53 -0.58 -5.75
CA GLY A 54 -14.89 -1.56 -4.73
C GLY A 54 -14.49 -3.00 -5.06
N LEU A 55 -13.60 -3.19 -6.05
CA LEU A 55 -13.03 -4.49 -6.38
C LEU A 55 -11.88 -4.84 -5.43
N GLY A 56 -11.69 -6.14 -5.15
CA GLY A 56 -10.51 -6.60 -4.43
C GLY A 56 -9.23 -6.44 -5.25
N VAL A 57 -8.07 -6.46 -4.60
CA VAL A 57 -6.73 -6.26 -5.20
C VAL A 57 -6.51 -7.09 -6.49
N LEU A 58 -6.77 -8.39 -6.45
CA LEU A 58 -6.58 -9.28 -7.61
C LEU A 58 -7.53 -8.95 -8.76
N THR A 59 -8.79 -8.67 -8.45
CA THR A 59 -9.81 -8.35 -9.45
C THR A 59 -9.57 -6.98 -10.06
N GLY A 60 -9.17 -5.99 -9.25
CA GLY A 60 -8.76 -4.67 -9.72
C GLY A 60 -7.53 -4.73 -10.62
N TRP A 61 -6.55 -5.59 -10.28
CA TRP A 61 -5.39 -5.84 -11.13
C TRP A 61 -5.78 -6.49 -12.45
N ALA A 62 -6.60 -7.55 -12.43
CA ALA A 62 -7.08 -8.22 -13.63
C ALA A 62 -7.94 -7.31 -14.53
N ALA A 63 -8.67 -6.36 -13.93
CA ALA A 63 -9.44 -5.35 -14.64
C ALA A 63 -8.61 -4.15 -15.15
N GLY A 64 -7.29 -4.12 -14.89
CA GLY A 64 -6.41 -3.01 -15.27
C GLY A 64 -6.61 -1.73 -14.45
N LYS A 65 -7.35 -1.80 -13.34
CA LYS A 65 -7.60 -0.65 -12.44
C LYS A 65 -6.55 -0.54 -11.33
N PHE A 66 -5.82 -1.61 -11.05
CA PHE A 66 -4.75 -1.68 -10.04
C PHE A 66 -3.42 -2.04 -10.71
N ASN A 67 -2.78 -1.04 -11.33
CA ASN A 67 -1.52 -1.20 -12.07
C ASN A 67 -0.58 -0.01 -11.81
N GLY A 68 0.64 -0.06 -12.34
CA GLY A 68 1.63 1.00 -12.16
C GLY A 68 1.14 2.34 -12.70
N ASP A 69 0.49 2.33 -13.86
CA ASP A 69 -0.11 3.52 -14.47
C ASP A 69 -1.24 4.15 -13.65
N SER A 70 -2.00 3.38 -12.86
CA SER A 70 -3.07 3.93 -12.02
C SER A 70 -2.57 4.35 -10.63
N ILE A 71 -1.59 3.63 -10.10
CA ILE A 71 -1.02 3.88 -8.77
C ILE A 71 -0.02 5.03 -8.79
N ALA A 72 0.84 5.14 -9.79
CA ALA A 72 1.85 6.21 -9.88
C ALA A 72 1.24 7.63 -9.82
N PRO A 73 0.21 7.98 -10.63
CA PRO A 73 -0.42 9.28 -10.51
C PRO A 73 -1.14 9.46 -9.18
N PHE A 74 -1.67 8.38 -8.58
CA PHE A 74 -2.28 8.44 -7.26
C PHE A 74 -1.25 8.77 -6.17
N VAL A 75 -0.08 8.12 -6.16
CA VAL A 75 1.03 8.40 -5.24
C VAL A 75 1.50 9.86 -5.35
N ARG A 76 1.61 10.38 -6.58
CA ARG A 76 1.97 11.79 -6.82
C ARG A 76 0.89 12.76 -6.35
N LYS A 77 -0.39 12.42 -6.62
CA LYS A 77 -1.55 13.27 -6.29
C LYS A 77 -1.87 13.28 -4.80
N CYS A 78 -1.66 12.17 -4.11
CA CYS A 78 -1.98 12.04 -2.69
C CYS A 78 -0.95 12.76 -1.79
N GLY A 79 0.22 13.11 -2.34
CA GLY A 79 1.24 13.89 -1.62
C GLY A 79 2.04 13.07 -0.61
N ILE A 80 2.04 11.73 -0.72
CA ILE A 80 2.83 10.87 0.16
C ILE A 80 4.33 11.13 0.03
N GLU A 81 4.79 11.60 -1.13
CA GLU A 81 6.18 12.04 -1.38
C GLU A 81 6.66 13.14 -0.42
N GLY A 82 5.76 13.95 0.12
CA GLY A 82 6.07 14.96 1.13
C GLY A 82 5.97 14.44 2.57
N ARG A 83 5.32 13.28 2.79
CA ARG A 83 5.12 12.69 4.13
C ARG A 83 6.19 11.65 4.47
N THR A 84 6.70 10.90 3.49
CA THR A 84 7.77 9.90 3.70
C THR A 84 9.08 10.32 3.05
N LYS A 85 10.21 10.10 3.73
CA LYS A 85 11.56 10.29 3.16
C LYS A 85 12.16 9.02 2.60
N THR A 86 11.68 7.85 3.05
CA THR A 86 12.25 6.56 2.66
C THR A 86 11.88 6.15 1.23
N ARG A 87 10.83 6.74 0.64
CA ARG A 87 10.36 6.47 -0.74
C ARG A 87 10.18 4.98 -1.02
N LYS A 88 9.71 4.21 -0.04
CA LYS A 88 9.45 2.76 -0.22
C LYS A 88 7.97 2.50 -0.27
N LEU A 89 7.51 1.86 -1.34
CA LEU A 89 6.11 1.48 -1.53
C LEU A 89 5.97 -0.04 -1.45
N VAL A 90 5.22 -0.52 -0.47
CA VAL A 90 4.90 -1.93 -0.28
C VAL A 90 3.64 -2.25 -1.06
N ILE A 91 3.77 -3.16 -2.01
CA ILE A 91 2.64 -3.68 -2.80
C ILE A 91 2.22 -5.06 -2.29
N PRO A 92 0.94 -5.43 -2.42
CA PRO A 92 0.49 -6.77 -2.09
C PRO A 92 1.25 -7.84 -2.89
N GLY A 93 1.62 -8.96 -2.27
CA GLY A 93 2.35 -10.05 -2.92
C GLY A 93 1.61 -10.66 -4.10
N LEU A 94 0.28 -10.60 -4.08
CA LEU A 94 -0.60 -10.98 -5.19
C LEU A 94 -0.37 -10.13 -6.45
N THR A 95 0.12 -8.91 -6.28
CA THR A 95 0.39 -7.94 -7.35
C THR A 95 1.89 -7.78 -7.58
N ALA A 96 2.74 -8.71 -7.15
CA ALA A 96 4.20 -8.62 -7.35
C ALA A 96 4.62 -8.35 -8.82
N ARG A 97 3.78 -8.73 -9.80
CA ARG A 97 4.01 -8.48 -11.22
C ARG A 97 4.04 -7.00 -11.61
N ILE A 98 3.28 -6.14 -10.94
CA ILE A 98 3.27 -4.70 -11.24
C ILE A 98 4.48 -3.97 -10.65
N ARG A 99 5.35 -4.65 -9.91
CA ARG A 99 6.58 -4.07 -9.34
C ARG A 99 7.45 -3.37 -10.38
N GLY A 100 7.62 -3.99 -11.55
CA GLY A 100 8.43 -3.43 -12.64
C GLY A 100 7.83 -2.13 -13.17
N GLU A 101 6.57 -2.20 -13.59
CA GLU A 101 5.80 -1.06 -14.12
C GLU A 101 5.71 0.09 -13.11
N LEU A 102 5.48 -0.21 -11.83
CA LEU A 102 5.49 0.78 -10.75
C LEU A 102 6.85 1.43 -10.55
N GLY A 103 7.94 0.65 -10.59
CA GLY A 103 9.29 1.17 -10.43
C GLY A 103 9.69 2.08 -11.58
N GLU A 104 9.23 1.80 -12.80
CA GLU A 104 9.42 2.66 -13.96
C GLU A 104 8.54 3.93 -13.88
N ALA A 105 7.29 3.81 -13.43
CA ALA A 105 6.36 4.93 -13.32
C ALA A 105 6.68 5.88 -12.14
N LEU A 106 7.28 5.36 -11.07
CA LEU A 106 7.73 6.09 -9.89
C LEU A 106 9.27 6.04 -9.78
N PRO A 107 10.00 6.77 -10.64
CA PRO A 107 11.45 6.80 -10.59
C PRO A 107 11.93 7.35 -9.23
N GLY A 108 12.75 6.58 -8.54
CA GLY A 108 13.26 6.91 -7.20
C GLY A 108 12.42 6.39 -6.03
N TRP A 109 11.34 5.63 -6.30
CA TRP A 109 10.65 4.84 -5.29
C TRP A 109 11.11 3.37 -5.32
N GLU A 110 11.39 2.81 -4.15
CA GLU A 110 11.69 1.39 -4.00
C GLU A 110 10.39 0.59 -3.84
N ILE A 111 10.05 -0.20 -4.85
CA ILE A 111 8.85 -1.05 -4.81
C ILE A 111 9.19 -2.38 -4.15
N VAL A 112 8.57 -2.61 -2.99
CA VAL A 112 8.77 -3.78 -2.14
C VAL A 112 7.55 -4.68 -2.23
N VAL A 113 7.77 -5.97 -2.44
CA VAL A 113 6.70 -6.96 -2.48
C VAL A 113 6.41 -7.39 -1.05
N GLY A 114 5.23 -7.04 -0.56
CA GLY A 114 4.71 -7.48 0.74
C GLY A 114 4.12 -8.89 0.68
N PRO A 115 3.48 -9.32 1.78
CA PRO A 115 2.88 -10.65 1.87
C PRO A 115 1.69 -10.83 0.92
N ARG A 116 1.35 -12.09 0.64
CA ARG A 116 0.18 -12.42 -0.19
C ARG A 116 -1.12 -12.30 0.60
N GLU A 117 -1.06 -12.62 1.89
CA GLU A 117 -2.19 -12.56 2.81
C GLU A 117 -2.00 -11.44 3.83
N ALA A 118 -3.09 -10.77 4.19
CA ALA A 118 -3.04 -9.68 5.16
C ALA A 118 -2.61 -10.17 6.55
N SER A 119 -2.93 -11.41 6.92
CA SER A 119 -2.55 -12.01 8.22
C SER A 119 -1.05 -12.21 8.41
N GLU A 120 -0.25 -12.10 7.34
CA GLU A 120 1.22 -12.14 7.43
C GLU A 120 1.84 -10.75 7.60
N ILE A 121 1.05 -9.67 7.46
CA ILE A 121 1.50 -8.29 7.65
C ILE A 121 2.14 -8.06 9.03
N PRO A 122 1.60 -8.59 10.16
CA PRO A 122 2.21 -8.40 11.47
C PRO A 122 3.60 -8.99 11.61
N ALA A 123 3.91 -10.05 10.86
CA ALA A 123 5.24 -10.65 10.84
C ALA A 123 6.20 -9.90 9.90
N PHE A 124 5.69 -9.38 8.77
CA PHE A 124 6.48 -8.69 7.75
C PHE A 124 6.87 -7.27 8.14
N LEU A 125 5.90 -6.47 8.62
CA LEU A 125 6.10 -5.05 8.92
C LEU A 125 7.21 -4.72 9.91
N PRO A 126 7.40 -5.41 11.05
CA PRO A 126 8.46 -5.07 11.99
C PRO A 126 9.87 -5.25 11.39
N GLY A 127 10.09 -6.32 10.62
CA GLY A 127 11.34 -6.52 9.89
C GLY A 127 11.56 -5.48 8.80
N PHE A 128 10.48 -5.13 8.09
CA PHE A 128 10.54 -4.10 7.06
C PHE A 128 10.80 -2.71 7.63
N ALA A 129 10.11 -2.32 8.70
CA ALA A 129 10.30 -1.04 9.39
C ALA A 129 11.72 -0.89 9.97
N ALA A 130 12.34 -1.98 10.43
CA ALA A 130 13.74 -1.97 10.85
C ALA A 130 14.71 -1.64 9.69
N THR A 131 14.32 -1.90 8.44
CA THR A 131 15.09 -1.56 7.24
C THR A 131 14.92 -0.08 6.84
N LEU A 132 13.87 0.58 7.33
CA LEU A 132 13.58 1.98 7.06
C LEU A 132 14.26 2.94 8.03
N LYS A 133 14.46 2.52 9.28
CA LYS A 133 15.11 3.30 10.35
C LYS A 133 16.65 3.31 10.29
N LYS A 134 17.24 2.85 9.19
CA LYS A 134 18.67 2.58 9.04
C LYS A 134 19.34 3.58 8.11
#